data_AF-A0A4U0MKM3-F1
#
_entry.id   AF-A0A4U0MKM3-F1
#
_cell.length_a   1.000
_cell.length_b   1.000
_cell.length_c   1.000
_cell.angle_alpha   90.00
_cell.angle_beta   90.00
_cell.angle_gamma   90.00
#
_symmetry.space_group_name_H-M   'P 1'
#
loop_
_entity.id
_entity.type
_entity.pdbx_description
1 polymer ?
#
loop_
_entity_poly.entity_id
_entity_poly.type
_entity_poly.pdbx_seq_one_letter_code
_entity_poly.pdbx_strand_id
1 'polypeptide(L)'
;MRPPHRHHHGDHVTIRIISFGYGHGEPPTAELTYDLRVLLRNPFHDPELKHRTGLDQEVYDHVRDTPGAKRLAFNAVATARGLAEDTGADVTMAWGCTGGRHRSVGLARLAHELLLGVGDEVTIEHRDVYQDLLPAGVHNRTEPEPEAIRYTADVVAMTPDGDVLLIERGWPPHEGAWALPGGHVDRGETSRAAAARELAEETGVHVPAAELREIGVFDGPDRDPRGRYVTTAYLAVVPAGTPIVAGDDARTARWWPASSLPSLAFDHADILDQVTREPGRA
;
A
#
# COMPACT_ATOMS: atom_id res chain seq x y z
N MET A 1 40.45 16.28 27.38
CA MET A 1 40.59 17.50 26.55
C MET A 1 40.40 17.10 25.10
N ARG A 2 39.26 17.44 24.50
CA ARG A 2 39.11 17.40 23.03
C ARG A 2 40.01 18.48 22.43
N PRO A 3 40.67 18.25 21.28
CA PRO A 3 41.45 19.30 20.64
C PRO A 3 40.49 20.42 20.18
N PRO A 4 40.95 21.67 20.14
CA PRO A 4 40.11 22.78 19.69
C PRO A 4 39.78 22.59 18.20
N HIS A 5 38.50 22.74 17.86
CA HIS A 5 38.06 22.88 16.48
C HIS A 5 38.82 24.06 15.87
N ARG A 6 39.66 23.78 14.86
CA ARG A 6 40.23 24.82 14.02
C ARG A 6 39.07 25.45 13.26
N HIS A 7 38.68 26.66 13.66
CA HIS A 7 37.95 27.55 12.76
C HIS A 7 38.91 27.92 11.63
N HIS A 8 38.86 27.18 10.52
CA HIS A 8 39.38 27.66 9.26
C HIS A 8 38.43 28.75 8.77
N HIS A 9 38.87 29.99 8.96
CA HIS A 9 38.30 31.16 8.32
C HIS A 9 38.80 31.15 6.87
N GLY A 10 37.94 30.82 5.90
CA GLY A 10 38.28 31.01 4.48
C GLY A 10 37.52 30.21 3.43
N ASP A 11 36.87 29.09 3.75
CA ASP A 11 36.10 28.34 2.74
C ASP A 11 34.61 28.66 2.90
N HIS A 12 34.07 29.39 1.92
CA HIS A 12 32.64 29.67 1.84
C HIS A 12 31.92 28.36 1.56
N VAL A 13 31.08 27.92 2.50
CA VAL A 13 30.23 26.73 2.30
C VAL A 13 29.17 27.07 1.26
N THR A 14 29.11 26.27 0.19
CA THR A 14 28.17 26.49 -0.90
C THR A 14 26.99 25.55 -0.79
N ILE A 15 25.78 26.08 -0.89
CA ILE A 15 24.57 25.26 -1.06
C ILE A 15 24.30 25.07 -2.55
N ARG A 16 24.29 23.83 -3.02
CA ARG A 16 23.97 23.50 -4.42
C ARG A 16 22.55 23.00 -4.54
N ILE A 17 21.78 23.59 -5.45
CA ILE A 17 20.42 23.17 -5.76
C ILE A 17 20.41 22.47 -7.11
N ILE A 18 19.84 21.26 -7.18
CA ILE A 18 19.64 20.54 -8.43
C ILE A 18 18.16 20.21 -8.59
N SER A 19 17.55 20.53 -9.73
CA SER A 19 16.23 20.03 -10.10
C SER A 19 16.34 18.93 -11.15
N PHE A 20 15.57 17.85 -11.01
CA PHE A 20 15.64 16.71 -11.92
C PHE A 20 14.30 16.00 -12.14
N GLY A 21 14.28 15.12 -13.14
CA GLY A 21 13.17 14.25 -13.53
C GLY A 21 13.49 12.77 -13.34
N TYR A 22 12.70 12.07 -12.51
CA TYR A 22 12.81 10.61 -12.32
C TYR A 22 12.60 9.81 -13.62
N GLY A 23 11.89 10.38 -14.60
CA GLY A 23 11.68 9.74 -15.90
C GLY A 23 12.90 9.78 -16.83
N HIS A 24 13.94 10.55 -16.48
CA HIS A 24 15.16 10.70 -17.30
C HIS A 24 16.40 10.04 -16.67
N GLY A 25 16.26 9.45 -15.48
CA GLY A 25 17.34 8.72 -14.81
C GLY A 25 17.26 8.80 -13.29
N GLU A 26 18.20 8.11 -12.63
CA GLU A 26 18.32 8.08 -11.17
C GLU A 26 18.50 9.49 -10.56
N PRO A 27 18.10 9.71 -9.29
CA PRO A 27 18.38 10.96 -8.59
C PRO A 27 19.87 11.31 -8.60
N PRO A 28 20.22 12.61 -8.70
CA PRO A 28 21.60 13.04 -8.49
C PRO A 28 22.03 12.79 -7.04
N THR A 29 23.33 12.58 -6.81
CA THR A 29 23.89 12.51 -5.46
C THR A 29 23.63 13.82 -4.73
N ALA A 30 22.94 13.75 -3.59
CA ALA A 30 22.60 14.89 -2.77
C ALA A 30 22.38 14.46 -1.32
N GLU A 31 22.78 15.31 -0.36
CA GLU A 31 22.52 15.10 1.06
C GLU A 31 21.02 15.16 1.37
N LEU A 32 20.29 15.99 0.63
CA LEU A 32 18.85 16.18 0.78
C LEU A 32 18.14 15.96 -0.56
N THR A 33 17.32 14.92 -0.69
CA THR A 33 16.52 14.67 -1.90
C THR A 33 15.03 14.74 -1.59
N TYR A 34 14.30 15.58 -2.32
CA TYR A 34 12.86 15.79 -2.16
C TYR A 34 12.09 15.31 -3.40
N ASP A 35 11.26 14.27 -3.23
CA ASP A 35 10.40 13.73 -4.28
C ASP A 35 9.04 14.45 -4.33
N LEU A 36 8.82 15.25 -5.36
CA LEU A 36 7.62 16.07 -5.55
C LEU A 36 6.52 15.36 -6.34
N ARG A 37 6.71 14.09 -6.75
CA ARG A 37 5.73 13.36 -7.57
C ARG A 37 4.38 13.24 -6.86
N VAL A 38 4.41 13.01 -5.54
CA VAL A 38 3.23 12.81 -4.68
C VAL A 38 2.91 14.04 -3.83
N LEU A 39 3.90 14.91 -3.57
CA LEU A 39 3.76 16.01 -2.61
C LEU A 39 3.04 17.25 -3.17
N LEU A 40 3.05 17.46 -4.49
CA LEU A 40 2.49 18.66 -5.12
C LEU A 40 1.57 18.32 -6.28
N ARG A 41 0.44 19.05 -6.37
CA ARG A 41 -0.52 18.93 -7.47
C ARG A 41 0.19 19.07 -8.80
N ASN A 42 -0.19 18.22 -9.76
CA ASN A 42 0.44 18.20 -11.06
C ASN A 42 -0.13 19.31 -11.96
N PRO A 43 0.68 20.30 -12.41
CA PRO A 43 0.22 21.32 -13.36
C PRO A 43 -0.05 20.77 -14.77
N PHE A 44 0.31 19.50 -15.04
CA PHE A 44 0.21 18.85 -16.36
C PHE A 44 -1.21 18.81 -16.96
N HIS A 45 -2.25 19.03 -16.14
CA HIS A 45 -3.64 19.05 -16.61
C HIS A 45 -4.05 20.38 -17.24
N ASP A 46 -3.23 21.43 -17.12
CA ASP A 46 -3.42 22.69 -17.84
C ASP A 46 -2.77 22.61 -19.23
N PRO A 47 -3.55 22.60 -20.33
CA PRO A 47 -3.03 22.49 -21.69
C PRO A 47 -2.07 23.63 -22.06
N GLU A 48 -2.21 24.82 -21.48
CA GLU A 48 -1.38 26.00 -21.79
C GLU A 48 -0.01 25.92 -21.13
N LEU A 49 0.10 25.25 -19.98
CA LEU A 49 1.35 25.12 -19.21
C LEU A 49 2.18 23.89 -19.62
N LYS A 50 1.58 22.93 -20.32
CA LYS A 50 2.19 21.63 -20.65
C LYS A 50 3.54 21.72 -21.36
N HIS A 51 3.73 22.70 -22.23
CA HIS A 51 4.94 22.88 -23.03
C HIS A 51 5.96 23.85 -22.42
N ARG A 52 5.58 24.50 -21.32
CA ARG A 52 6.41 25.47 -20.59
C ARG A 52 7.24 24.75 -19.54
N THR A 53 8.02 25.51 -18.79
CA THR A 53 8.90 24.99 -17.75
C THR A 53 8.77 25.82 -16.49
N GLY A 54 9.28 25.34 -15.36
CA GLY A 54 9.35 26.13 -14.13
C GLY A 54 10.28 27.34 -14.23
N LEU A 55 10.98 27.55 -15.36
CA LEU A 55 11.69 28.80 -15.65
C LEU A 55 10.73 29.90 -16.12
N ASP A 56 9.58 29.52 -16.69
CA ASP A 56 8.51 30.45 -17.01
C ASP A 56 7.83 30.96 -15.74
N GLN A 57 7.60 32.28 -15.67
CA GLN A 57 7.03 32.92 -14.48
C GLN A 57 5.66 32.35 -14.10
N GLU A 58 4.80 32.08 -15.08
CA GLU A 58 3.45 31.54 -14.83
C GLU A 58 3.47 30.13 -14.25
N VAL A 59 4.36 29.26 -14.73
CA VAL A 59 4.54 27.91 -14.16
C VAL A 59 5.15 28.02 -12.76
N TYR A 60 6.12 28.91 -12.57
CA TYR A 60 6.73 29.16 -11.27
C TYR A 60 5.69 29.59 -10.23
N ASP A 61 4.87 30.59 -10.55
CA ASP A 61 3.81 31.09 -9.68
C ASP A 61 2.79 29.98 -9.36
N HIS A 62 2.37 29.20 -10.36
CA HIS A 62 1.47 28.06 -10.17
C HIS A 62 2.05 27.01 -9.20
N VAL A 63 3.33 26.63 -9.37
CA VAL A 63 4.00 25.67 -8.49
C VAL A 63 4.17 26.24 -7.08
N ARG A 64 4.62 27.49 -6.96
CA ARG A 64 4.83 28.20 -5.68
C ARG A 64 3.55 28.33 -4.87
N ASP A 65 2.42 28.57 -5.54
CA ASP A 65 1.13 28.81 -4.90
C ASP A 65 0.34 27.51 -4.65
N THR A 66 0.90 26.36 -5.02
CA THR A 66 0.39 25.05 -4.58
C THR A 66 0.43 24.95 -3.05
N PRO A 67 -0.67 24.55 -2.37
CA PRO A 67 -0.68 24.43 -0.92
C PRO A 67 0.44 23.53 -0.40
N GLY A 68 1.23 24.05 0.54
CA GLY A 68 2.37 23.35 1.13
C GLY A 68 3.72 23.60 0.45
N ALA A 69 3.77 24.11 -0.79
CA ALA A 69 5.04 24.34 -1.52
C ALA A 69 5.98 25.31 -0.79
N LYS A 70 5.48 26.49 -0.38
CA LYS A 70 6.27 27.49 0.36
C LYS A 70 6.81 26.94 1.69
N ARG A 71 5.98 26.20 2.42
CA ARG A 71 6.37 25.58 3.70
C ARG A 71 7.45 24.51 3.49
N LEU A 72 7.31 23.69 2.45
CA LEU A 72 8.31 22.68 2.10
C LEU A 72 9.65 23.33 1.73
N ALA A 73 9.65 24.33 0.85
CA ALA A 73 10.87 25.04 0.46
C ALA A 73 11.55 25.71 1.66
N PHE A 74 10.79 26.38 2.53
CA PHE A 74 11.32 27.00 3.74
C PHE A 74 12.01 25.97 4.67
N ASN A 75 11.34 24.85 4.95
CA ASN A 75 11.92 23.81 5.81
C ASN A 75 13.15 23.17 5.18
N ALA A 76 13.11 22.91 3.87
CA ALA A 76 14.24 22.34 3.15
C ALA A 76 15.48 23.24 3.18
N VAL A 77 15.28 24.55 2.97
CA VAL A 77 16.34 25.56 3.10
C VAL A 77 16.90 25.59 4.51
N ALA A 78 16.03 25.63 5.54
CA ALA A 78 16.48 25.62 6.93
C ALA A 78 17.32 24.38 7.27
N THR A 79 16.93 23.20 6.78
CA THR A 79 17.71 21.96 6.96
C THR A 79 19.04 22.01 6.21
N ALA A 80 19.07 22.48 4.96
CA ALA A 80 20.30 22.58 4.19
C ALA A 80 21.31 23.52 4.85
N ARG A 81 20.84 24.69 5.32
CA ARG A 81 21.65 25.66 6.05
C ARG A 81 22.19 25.09 7.36
N GLY A 82 21.32 24.46 8.16
CA GLY A 82 21.75 23.82 9.41
C GLY A 82 22.82 22.76 9.19
N LEU A 83 22.67 21.93 8.15
CA LEU A 83 23.66 20.92 7.80
C LEU A 83 24.99 21.56 7.34
N ALA A 84 24.93 22.60 6.51
CA ALA A 84 26.10 23.35 6.06
C ALA A 84 26.85 24.00 7.24
N GLU A 85 26.12 24.65 8.15
CA GLU A 85 26.68 25.32 9.33
C GLU A 85 27.31 24.32 10.32
N ASP A 86 26.64 23.19 10.59
CA ASP A 86 27.11 22.20 11.56
C ASP A 86 28.30 21.38 11.04
N THR A 87 28.35 21.11 9.73
CA THR A 87 29.39 20.27 9.13
C THR A 87 30.57 21.06 8.55
N GLY A 88 30.35 22.32 8.18
CA GLY A 88 31.30 23.12 7.42
C GLY A 88 31.58 22.58 6.01
N ALA A 89 30.69 21.74 5.47
CA ALA A 89 30.82 21.12 4.15
C ALA A 89 29.73 21.63 3.20
N ASP A 90 30.03 21.61 1.90
CA ASP A 90 29.04 21.91 0.85
C ASP A 90 27.84 20.95 0.97
N VAL A 91 26.64 21.49 0.76
CA VAL A 91 25.39 20.73 0.84
C VAL A 91 24.68 20.80 -0.48
N THR A 92 24.35 19.64 -1.04
CA THR A 92 23.52 19.53 -2.24
C THR A 92 22.09 19.17 -1.85
N MET A 93 21.13 19.96 -2.34
CA MET A 93 19.70 19.67 -2.27
C MET A 93 19.13 19.39 -3.66
N ALA A 94 18.47 18.24 -3.81
CA ALA A 94 17.88 17.78 -5.05
C ALA A 94 16.34 17.80 -4.99
N TRP A 95 15.72 18.37 -6.02
CA TRP A 95 14.27 18.44 -6.18
C TRP A 95 13.83 17.59 -7.37
N GLY A 96 13.13 16.50 -7.12
CA GLY A 96 12.70 15.55 -8.15
C GLY A 96 11.22 15.69 -8.50
N CYS A 97 10.88 15.69 -9.78
CA CYS A 97 9.50 15.40 -10.22
C CYS A 97 9.52 14.37 -11.36
N THR A 98 8.40 14.06 -12.01
CA THR A 98 8.41 13.04 -13.07
C THR A 98 9.30 13.45 -14.26
N GLY A 99 8.98 14.58 -14.90
CA GLY A 99 9.67 15.02 -16.11
C GLY A 99 10.82 15.99 -15.88
N GLY A 100 11.00 16.48 -14.65
CA GLY A 100 12.08 17.41 -14.35
C GLY A 100 11.91 18.84 -14.88
N ARG A 101 10.73 19.19 -15.41
CA ARG A 101 10.50 20.47 -16.11
C ARG A 101 9.64 21.49 -15.37
N HIS A 102 8.76 21.08 -14.45
CA HIS A 102 7.77 21.98 -13.81
C HIS A 102 7.98 22.10 -12.30
N ARG A 103 7.46 21.13 -11.53
CA ARG A 103 7.44 21.15 -10.05
C ARG A 103 8.84 21.21 -9.44
N SER A 104 9.75 20.37 -9.94
CA SER A 104 11.15 20.34 -9.50
C SER A 104 11.86 21.67 -9.73
N VAL A 105 11.71 22.23 -10.93
CA VAL A 105 12.30 23.52 -11.32
C VAL A 105 11.72 24.65 -10.47
N GLY A 106 10.40 24.67 -10.27
CA GLY A 106 9.74 25.70 -9.47
C GLY A 106 10.15 25.68 -8.01
N LEU A 107 10.25 24.51 -7.37
CA LEU A 107 10.72 24.41 -5.98
C LEU A 107 12.21 24.71 -5.85
N ALA A 108 13.02 24.29 -6.81
CA ALA A 108 14.43 24.65 -6.86
C ALA A 108 14.63 26.18 -6.92
N ARG A 109 13.87 26.87 -7.77
CA ARG A 109 13.87 28.35 -7.83
C ARG A 109 13.43 28.98 -6.51
N LEU A 110 12.35 28.50 -5.92
CA LEU A 110 11.85 29.04 -4.65
C LEU A 110 12.87 28.88 -3.52
N ALA A 111 13.52 27.71 -3.43
CA ALA A 111 14.59 27.48 -2.46
C ALA A 111 15.80 28.39 -2.72
N HIS A 112 16.17 28.59 -3.98
CA HIS A 112 17.25 29.50 -4.38
C HIS A 112 16.95 30.97 -3.99
N GLU A 113 15.73 31.45 -4.25
CA GLU A 113 15.30 32.80 -3.85
C GLU A 113 15.33 32.98 -2.32
N LEU A 114 14.94 31.96 -1.56
CA LEU A 114 14.99 31.99 -0.10
C LEU A 114 16.43 32.06 0.44
N LEU A 115 17.36 31.28 -0.13
CA LEU A 115 18.77 31.27 0.26
C LEU A 115 19.47 32.59 -0.08
N LEU A 116 19.25 33.12 -1.30
CA LEU A 116 19.76 34.43 -1.67
C LEU A 116 19.19 35.53 -0.75
N GLY A 117 17.91 35.44 -0.38
CA GLY A 117 17.24 36.39 0.50
C GLY A 117 17.86 36.48 1.90
N VAL A 118 18.58 35.46 2.35
CA VAL A 118 19.30 35.44 3.64
C VAL A 118 20.81 35.60 3.49
N GLY A 119 21.31 35.79 2.27
CA GLY A 119 22.71 36.10 1.98
C GLY A 119 23.63 34.89 1.84
N ASP A 120 23.10 33.68 1.67
CA ASP A 120 23.92 32.48 1.44
C ASP A 120 24.49 32.44 0.02
N GLU A 121 25.67 31.83 -0.13
CA GLU A 121 26.22 31.46 -1.43
C GLU A 121 25.53 30.19 -1.94
N VAL A 122 24.84 30.31 -3.06
CA VAL A 122 24.00 29.24 -3.60
C VAL A 122 24.17 29.13 -5.12
N THR A 123 24.21 27.89 -5.61
CA THR A 123 24.16 27.58 -7.04
C THR A 123 22.88 26.81 -7.37
N ILE A 124 22.39 26.95 -8.60
CA ILE A 124 21.21 26.22 -9.08
C ILE A 124 21.46 25.61 -10.46
N GLU A 125 21.09 24.34 -10.60
CA GLU A 125 21.17 23.57 -11.84
C GLU A 125 19.83 22.89 -12.12
N HIS A 126 19.42 22.90 -13.39
CA HIS A 126 18.22 22.22 -13.84
C HIS A 126 18.57 21.10 -14.84
N ARG A 127 18.83 19.90 -14.33
CA ARG A 127 19.36 18.76 -15.08
C ARG A 127 18.54 18.42 -16.33
N ASP A 128 17.21 18.37 -16.17
CA ASP A 128 16.31 17.80 -17.17
C ASP A 128 15.33 18.82 -17.78
N VAL A 129 15.49 20.12 -17.51
CA VAL A 129 14.48 21.14 -17.87
C VAL A 129 14.23 21.28 -19.38
N TYR A 130 15.26 21.01 -20.17
CA TYR A 130 15.23 21.07 -21.64
C TYR A 130 15.04 19.69 -22.30
N GLN A 131 14.83 18.63 -21.52
CA GLN A 131 14.56 17.30 -22.07
C GLN A 131 13.17 17.25 -22.72
N ASP A 132 13.00 16.29 -23.64
CA ASP A 132 11.73 16.05 -24.29
C ASP A 132 10.62 15.71 -23.28
N LEU A 133 9.38 16.07 -23.63
CA LEU A 133 8.23 15.65 -22.84
C LEU A 133 8.13 14.12 -22.85
N LEU A 134 8.07 13.54 -21.65
CA LEU A 134 7.86 12.11 -21.50
C LEU A 134 6.49 11.69 -22.09
N PRO A 135 6.35 10.47 -22.63
CA PRO A 135 5.09 9.96 -23.14
C PRO A 135 3.95 10.07 -22.12
N ALA A 136 2.73 10.30 -22.61
CA ALA A 136 1.51 10.30 -21.80
C ALA A 136 1.31 8.90 -21.18
N GLY A 137 1.81 8.72 -19.96
CA GLY A 137 1.84 7.43 -19.26
C GLY A 137 2.98 7.36 -18.23
N VAL A 138 4.11 8.04 -18.48
CA VAL A 138 5.25 8.08 -17.53
C VAL A 138 4.95 8.97 -16.32
N HIS A 139 3.99 9.90 -16.44
CA HIS A 139 3.46 10.71 -15.33
C HIS A 139 2.64 9.91 -14.31
N ASN A 140 2.26 8.67 -14.63
CA ASN A 140 1.54 7.74 -13.77
C ASN A 140 2.42 6.53 -13.46
N ARG A 141 3.45 6.74 -12.63
CA ARG A 141 4.03 5.67 -11.84
C ARG A 141 3.91 6.08 -10.38
N THR A 142 2.68 6.01 -9.87
CA THR A 142 2.50 5.46 -8.53
C THR A 142 3.23 4.11 -8.56
N GLU A 143 4.09 3.82 -7.59
CA GLU A 143 4.22 2.40 -7.24
C GLU A 143 2.80 1.87 -7.11
N PRO A 144 2.42 0.73 -7.73
CA PRO A 144 1.07 0.23 -7.55
C PRO A 144 0.80 0.27 -6.05
N GLU A 145 -0.26 0.99 -5.66
CA GLU A 145 -0.66 1.07 -4.25
C GLU A 145 -0.57 -0.35 -3.70
N PRO A 146 0.15 -0.57 -2.58
CA PRO A 146 0.37 -1.91 -2.08
C PRO A 146 -0.98 -2.62 -2.06
N GLU A 147 -1.07 -3.74 -2.78
CA GLU A 147 -2.33 -4.45 -2.96
C GLU A 147 -2.89 -4.76 -1.58
N ALA A 148 -4.06 -4.22 -1.27
CA ALA A 148 -4.69 -4.46 0.02
C ALA A 148 -5.15 -5.92 0.10
N ILE A 149 -4.38 -6.74 0.81
CA ILE A 149 -4.72 -8.14 1.07
C ILE A 149 -5.75 -8.20 2.19
N ARG A 150 -6.91 -8.77 1.89
CA ARG A 150 -7.95 -9.04 2.88
C ARG A 150 -7.74 -10.43 3.45
N TYR A 151 -7.63 -10.52 4.76
CA TYR A 151 -7.38 -11.78 5.45
C TYR A 151 -8.68 -12.33 6.03
N THR A 152 -8.98 -13.59 5.69
CA THR A 152 -10.18 -14.31 6.10
C THR A 152 -9.82 -15.64 6.74
N ALA A 153 -10.81 -16.28 7.35
CA ALA A 153 -10.69 -17.65 7.83
C ALA A 153 -11.98 -18.42 7.57
N ASP A 154 -11.84 -19.63 7.03
CA ASP A 154 -12.94 -20.53 6.67
C ASP A 154 -12.87 -21.82 7.49
N VAL A 155 -14.02 -22.44 7.76
CA VAL A 155 -14.11 -23.68 8.54
C VAL A 155 -14.79 -24.79 7.75
N VAL A 156 -14.06 -25.89 7.56
CA VAL A 156 -14.61 -27.18 7.21
C VAL A 156 -15.09 -27.84 8.50
N ALA A 157 -16.37 -27.67 8.85
CA ALA A 157 -16.97 -28.38 9.97
C ALA A 157 -17.58 -29.71 9.49
N MET A 158 -17.14 -30.82 10.06
CA MET A 158 -17.55 -32.17 9.67
C MET A 158 -18.08 -32.99 10.83
N THR A 159 -18.99 -33.92 10.54
CA THR A 159 -19.39 -34.98 11.47
C THR A 159 -18.59 -36.25 11.21
N PRO A 160 -18.45 -37.17 12.20
CA PRO A 160 -17.86 -38.49 11.99
C PRO A 160 -18.49 -39.29 10.84
N ASP A 161 -19.80 -39.07 10.59
CA ASP A 161 -20.59 -39.76 9.57
C ASP A 161 -20.37 -39.20 8.15
N GLY A 162 -19.53 -38.17 8.01
CA GLY A 162 -19.11 -37.62 6.72
C GLY A 162 -19.97 -36.48 6.20
N ASP A 163 -20.83 -35.88 7.04
CA ASP A 163 -21.53 -34.65 6.67
C ASP A 163 -20.63 -33.43 6.86
N VAL A 164 -20.80 -32.43 6.00
CA VAL A 164 -20.10 -31.15 5.99
C VAL A 164 -21.13 -30.04 6.20
N LEU A 165 -20.83 -29.10 7.09
CA LEU A 165 -21.67 -27.93 7.30
C LEU A 165 -21.40 -26.88 6.22
N LEU A 166 -22.45 -26.46 5.54
CA LEU A 166 -22.40 -25.37 4.57
C LEU A 166 -23.44 -24.31 4.91
N ILE A 167 -23.14 -23.08 4.49
CA ILE A 167 -24.05 -21.94 4.54
C ILE A 167 -24.46 -21.50 3.13
N GLU A 168 -25.69 -21.03 2.97
CA GLU A 168 -26.15 -20.39 1.73
C GLU A 168 -25.86 -18.89 1.80
N ARG A 169 -25.04 -18.39 0.88
CA ARG A 169 -24.62 -16.98 0.84
C ARG A 169 -25.79 -16.05 0.58
N GLY A 170 -25.96 -15.03 1.42
CA GLY A 170 -27.01 -14.01 1.26
C GLY A 170 -26.70 -12.85 0.32
N TRP A 171 -25.44 -12.73 -0.13
CA TRP A 171 -24.96 -11.52 -0.80
C TRP A 171 -24.01 -11.83 -1.97
N PRO A 172 -23.95 -10.97 -3.00
CA PRO A 172 -22.95 -11.07 -4.07
C PRO A 172 -21.50 -10.96 -3.53
N PRO A 173 -20.51 -11.59 -4.19
CA PRO A 173 -20.63 -12.55 -5.30
C PRO A 173 -21.20 -13.90 -4.83
N HIS A 174 -21.64 -14.72 -5.79
CA HIS A 174 -22.21 -16.06 -5.51
C HIS A 174 -23.41 -16.05 -4.56
N GLU A 175 -24.29 -15.06 -4.66
CA GLU A 175 -25.55 -15.04 -3.93
C GLU A 175 -26.37 -16.31 -4.23
N GLY A 176 -26.86 -16.99 -3.19
CA GLY A 176 -27.58 -18.27 -3.30
C GLY A 176 -26.70 -19.51 -3.52
N ALA A 177 -25.38 -19.36 -3.63
CA ALA A 177 -24.47 -20.49 -3.65
C ALA A 177 -24.14 -20.98 -2.23
N TRP A 178 -23.72 -22.24 -2.12
CA TRP A 178 -23.28 -22.82 -0.86
C TRP A 178 -21.80 -22.56 -0.61
N ALA A 179 -21.41 -22.32 0.63
CA ALA A 179 -20.06 -22.01 1.03
C ALA A 179 -19.73 -22.67 2.38
N LEU A 180 -18.43 -22.84 2.67
CA LEU A 180 -17.97 -23.07 4.03
C LEU A 180 -18.32 -21.84 4.88
N PRO A 181 -18.65 -22.01 6.16
CA PRO A 181 -18.74 -20.89 7.09
C PRO A 181 -17.37 -20.22 7.25
N GLY A 182 -17.36 -18.89 7.30
CA GLY A 182 -16.12 -18.13 7.32
C GLY A 182 -16.28 -16.65 6.98
N GLY A 183 -15.28 -15.87 7.37
CA GLY A 183 -15.36 -14.41 7.27
C GLY A 183 -14.03 -13.71 7.53
N HIS A 184 -14.09 -12.40 7.75
CA HIS A 184 -12.89 -11.57 7.88
C HIS A 184 -12.22 -11.77 9.24
N VAL A 185 -10.90 -11.69 9.27
CA VAL A 185 -10.16 -11.62 10.53
C VAL A 185 -10.20 -10.18 11.03
N ASP A 186 -10.77 -9.98 12.21
CA ASP A 186 -10.88 -8.67 12.84
C ASP A 186 -9.54 -8.17 13.39
N ARG A 187 -9.49 -6.86 13.67
CA ARG A 187 -8.31 -6.24 14.25
C ARG A 187 -8.02 -6.82 15.65
N GLY A 188 -6.88 -7.48 15.77
CA GLY A 188 -6.35 -7.96 17.06
C GLY A 188 -6.74 -9.40 17.40
N GLU A 189 -7.46 -10.10 16.52
CA GLU A 189 -7.69 -11.54 16.65
C GLU A 189 -6.77 -12.35 15.72
N THR A 190 -6.70 -13.66 15.97
CA THR A 190 -6.01 -14.60 15.08
C THR A 190 -7.00 -15.18 14.08
N SER A 191 -6.55 -15.66 12.93
CA SER A 191 -7.43 -16.38 11.97
C SER A 191 -8.14 -17.57 12.59
N ARG A 192 -7.49 -18.27 13.52
CA ARG A 192 -8.11 -19.39 14.24
C ARG A 192 -9.23 -18.92 15.18
N ALA A 193 -9.08 -17.75 15.79
CA ALA A 193 -10.14 -17.15 16.59
C ALA A 193 -11.29 -16.65 15.71
N ALA A 194 -10.97 -16.01 14.58
CA ALA A 194 -11.94 -15.59 13.56
C ALA A 194 -12.76 -16.79 13.07
N ALA A 195 -12.11 -17.87 12.66
CA ALA A 195 -12.77 -19.11 12.25
C ALA A 195 -13.78 -19.65 13.27
N ALA A 196 -13.42 -19.67 14.55
CA ALA A 196 -14.31 -20.12 15.62
C ALA A 196 -15.49 -19.16 15.84
N ARG A 197 -15.24 -17.84 15.73
CA ARG A 197 -16.26 -16.80 15.83
C ARG A 197 -17.26 -16.88 14.67
N GLU A 198 -16.77 -16.89 13.43
CA GLU A 198 -17.58 -16.96 12.20
C GLU A 198 -18.43 -18.23 12.17
N LEU A 199 -17.86 -19.39 12.51
CA LEU A 199 -18.63 -20.64 12.64
C LEU A 199 -19.78 -20.50 13.64
N ALA A 200 -19.53 -19.87 14.79
CA ALA A 200 -20.56 -19.66 15.79
C ALA A 200 -21.61 -18.64 15.32
N GLU A 201 -21.20 -17.54 14.70
CA GLU A 201 -22.07 -16.46 14.24
C GLU A 201 -22.98 -16.91 13.09
N GLU A 202 -22.45 -17.65 12.11
CA GLU A 202 -23.21 -18.02 10.91
C GLU A 202 -24.05 -19.29 11.10
N THR A 203 -23.65 -20.19 12.00
CA THR A 203 -24.29 -21.51 12.13
C THR A 203 -24.69 -21.90 13.54
N GLY A 204 -24.36 -21.10 14.56
CA GLY A 204 -24.59 -21.44 15.97
C GLY A 204 -23.73 -22.60 16.50
N VAL A 205 -22.72 -23.05 15.74
CA VAL A 205 -21.87 -24.18 16.13
C VAL A 205 -20.66 -23.64 16.87
N HIS A 206 -20.54 -24.02 18.14
CA HIS A 206 -19.44 -23.56 19.00
C HIS A 206 -18.35 -24.61 19.08
N VAL A 207 -17.17 -24.27 18.58
CA VAL A 207 -15.94 -25.07 18.73
C VAL A 207 -14.85 -24.15 19.28
N PRO A 208 -14.18 -24.51 20.38
CA PRO A 208 -13.07 -23.70 20.89
C PRO A 208 -11.98 -23.53 19.82
N ALA A 209 -11.48 -22.30 19.65
CA ALA A 209 -10.44 -22.02 18.66
C ALA A 209 -9.24 -22.97 18.77
N ALA A 210 -8.85 -23.38 19.99
CA ALA A 210 -7.75 -24.32 20.22
C ALA A 210 -7.97 -25.74 19.66
N GLU A 211 -9.21 -26.13 19.37
CA GLU A 211 -9.58 -27.43 18.81
C GLU A 211 -9.64 -27.43 17.28
N LEU A 212 -9.54 -26.25 16.66
CA LEU A 212 -9.50 -26.09 15.20
C LEU A 212 -8.14 -26.51 14.65
N ARG A 213 -8.13 -27.55 13.82
CA ARG A 213 -6.92 -28.02 13.13
C ARG A 213 -6.74 -27.25 11.83
N GLU A 214 -5.57 -26.66 11.63
CA GLU A 214 -5.27 -25.94 10.39
C GLU A 214 -5.18 -26.90 9.20
N ILE A 215 -5.87 -26.56 8.11
CA ILE A 215 -5.81 -27.28 6.83
C ILE A 215 -4.68 -26.67 5.98
N GLY A 216 -4.67 -25.34 5.88
CA GLY A 216 -3.66 -24.59 5.13
C GLY A 216 -4.10 -23.18 4.80
N VAL A 217 -3.23 -22.48 4.06
CA VAL A 217 -3.46 -21.12 3.55
C VAL A 217 -3.77 -21.18 2.06
N PHE A 218 -4.82 -20.47 1.65
CA PHE A 218 -5.28 -20.39 0.26
C PHE A 218 -5.20 -18.92 -0.17
N ASP A 219 -4.29 -18.64 -1.10
CA ASP A 219 -3.83 -17.29 -1.46
C ASP A 219 -3.82 -17.04 -2.99
N GLY A 220 -4.56 -17.88 -3.73
CA GLY A 220 -4.74 -17.74 -5.17
C GLY A 220 -5.20 -16.32 -5.53
N PRO A 221 -4.52 -15.61 -6.45
CA PRO A 221 -4.76 -14.19 -6.69
C PRO A 221 -6.18 -13.88 -7.14
N ASP A 222 -6.84 -14.83 -7.80
CA ASP A 222 -8.20 -14.71 -8.34
C ASP A 222 -9.25 -15.50 -7.56
N ARG A 223 -8.93 -15.97 -6.32
CA ARG A 223 -9.85 -16.80 -5.53
C ARG A 223 -11.17 -16.10 -5.20
N ASP A 224 -11.13 -14.77 -5.09
CA ASP A 224 -12.30 -13.93 -4.86
C ASP A 224 -12.34 -12.80 -5.91
N PRO A 225 -13.43 -12.65 -6.67
CA PRO A 225 -13.53 -11.61 -7.71
C PRO A 225 -13.56 -10.18 -7.16
N ARG A 226 -13.69 -9.99 -5.84
CA ARG A 226 -13.70 -8.67 -5.18
C ARG A 226 -12.29 -8.08 -4.97
N GLY A 227 -11.24 -8.87 -5.16
CA GLY A 227 -9.85 -8.42 -5.03
C GLY A 227 -8.95 -9.46 -4.36
N ARG A 228 -7.84 -9.03 -3.76
CA ARG A 228 -6.90 -9.96 -3.14
C ARG A 228 -7.37 -10.43 -1.77
N TYR A 229 -7.75 -11.70 -1.71
CA TYR A 229 -8.09 -12.39 -0.47
C TYR A 229 -7.09 -13.51 -0.18
N VAL A 230 -6.78 -13.69 1.09
CA VAL A 230 -6.05 -14.84 1.60
C VAL A 230 -6.91 -15.43 2.71
N THR A 231 -7.21 -16.72 2.64
CA THR A 231 -7.93 -17.42 3.71
C THR A 231 -7.04 -18.47 4.36
N THR A 232 -7.10 -18.56 5.69
CA THR A 232 -6.57 -19.72 6.40
C THR A 232 -7.74 -20.63 6.76
N ALA A 233 -7.75 -21.84 6.22
CA ALA A 233 -8.84 -22.78 6.44
C ALA A 233 -8.55 -23.71 7.63
N TYR A 234 -9.60 -24.03 8.38
CA TYR A 234 -9.54 -24.89 9.56
C TYR A 234 -10.54 -26.03 9.47
N LEU A 235 -10.20 -27.17 10.06
CA LEU A 235 -11.08 -28.31 10.25
C LEU A 235 -11.62 -28.31 11.68
N ALA A 236 -12.94 -28.47 11.79
CA ALA A 236 -13.63 -28.80 13.02
C ALA A 236 -14.33 -30.16 12.87
N VAL A 237 -14.17 -31.05 13.84
CA VAL A 237 -14.96 -32.30 13.89
C VAL A 237 -15.94 -32.21 15.05
N VAL A 238 -17.23 -32.23 14.74
CA VAL A 238 -18.31 -32.08 15.73
C VAL A 238 -19.20 -33.33 15.78
N PRO A 239 -19.89 -33.61 16.90
CA PRO A 239 -20.78 -34.76 16.98
C PRO A 239 -21.87 -34.77 15.89
N ALA A 240 -22.26 -35.97 15.47
CA ALA A 240 -23.44 -36.12 14.63
C ALA A 240 -24.69 -35.58 15.36
N GLY A 241 -25.55 -34.87 14.63
CA GLY A 241 -26.73 -34.23 15.20
C GLY A 241 -26.47 -32.94 15.98
N THR A 242 -25.26 -32.35 15.88
CA THR A 242 -25.02 -31.00 16.39
C THR A 242 -26.05 -30.02 15.81
N PRO A 243 -26.81 -29.31 16.66
CA PRO A 243 -27.83 -28.37 16.21
C PRO A 243 -27.18 -27.20 15.48
N ILE A 244 -27.87 -26.70 14.46
CA ILE A 244 -27.45 -25.53 13.68
C ILE A 244 -28.56 -24.49 13.71
N VAL A 245 -28.16 -23.23 13.75
CA VAL A 245 -29.03 -22.06 13.66
C VAL A 245 -28.37 -21.10 12.70
N ALA A 246 -29.01 -20.80 11.57
CA ALA A 246 -28.47 -19.82 10.63
C ALA A 246 -28.45 -18.42 11.27
N GLY A 247 -27.33 -17.72 11.17
CA GLY A 247 -27.13 -16.36 11.70
C GLY A 247 -26.87 -15.31 10.62
N ASP A 248 -26.23 -14.20 11.01
CA ASP A 248 -26.35 -12.87 10.38
C ASP A 248 -26.13 -12.81 8.85
N ASP A 249 -25.10 -13.48 8.32
CA ASP A 249 -24.73 -13.40 6.89
C ASP A 249 -25.21 -14.60 6.04
N ALA A 250 -25.73 -15.65 6.69
CA ALA A 250 -26.20 -16.87 6.06
C ALA A 250 -27.73 -16.87 5.89
N ARG A 251 -28.23 -17.11 4.68
CA ARG A 251 -29.68 -17.29 4.46
C ARG A 251 -30.20 -18.55 5.15
N THR A 252 -29.37 -19.59 5.16
CA THR A 252 -29.60 -20.85 5.86
C THR A 252 -28.26 -21.55 6.07
N ALA A 253 -28.22 -22.49 7.01
CA ALA A 253 -27.13 -23.44 7.20
C ALA A 253 -27.66 -24.86 7.06
N ARG A 254 -26.85 -25.80 6.56
CA ARG A 254 -27.25 -27.21 6.40
C ARG A 254 -26.06 -28.16 6.45
N TRP A 255 -26.29 -29.32 7.06
CA TRP A 255 -25.41 -30.49 6.92
C TRP A 255 -25.64 -31.19 5.58
N TRP A 256 -24.57 -31.33 4.79
CA TRP A 256 -24.56 -31.99 3.49
C TRP A 256 -23.66 -33.23 3.52
N PRO A 257 -24.09 -34.38 2.99
CA PRO A 257 -23.18 -35.52 2.83
C PRO A 257 -22.01 -35.13 1.93
N ALA A 258 -20.77 -35.39 2.36
CA ALA A 258 -19.57 -35.09 1.56
C ALA A 258 -19.59 -35.78 0.17
N SER A 259 -20.33 -36.88 0.04
CA SER A 259 -20.52 -37.62 -1.21
C SER A 259 -21.53 -36.99 -2.18
N SER A 260 -22.29 -35.98 -1.75
CA SER A 260 -23.38 -35.36 -2.53
C SER A 260 -23.47 -33.86 -2.27
N LEU A 261 -22.34 -33.17 -2.40
CA LEU A 261 -22.25 -31.73 -2.18
C LEU A 261 -22.86 -30.92 -3.35
N PRO A 262 -23.45 -29.75 -3.06
CA PRO A 262 -23.82 -28.79 -4.08
C PRO A 262 -22.57 -28.13 -4.68
N SER A 263 -22.74 -27.36 -5.75
CA SER A 263 -21.68 -26.47 -6.23
C SER A 263 -21.33 -25.44 -5.15
N LEU A 264 -20.04 -25.33 -4.84
CA LEU A 264 -19.54 -24.43 -3.81
C LEU A 264 -19.07 -23.09 -4.40
N ALA A 265 -19.22 -22.02 -3.63
CA ALA A 265 -18.68 -20.70 -3.96
C ALA A 265 -17.15 -20.68 -3.87
N PHE A 266 -16.53 -19.77 -4.62
CA PHE A 266 -15.08 -19.55 -4.62
C PHE A 266 -14.29 -20.86 -4.87
N ASP A 267 -13.17 -21.03 -4.17
CA ASP A 267 -12.29 -22.20 -4.15
C ASP A 267 -12.64 -23.18 -3.01
N HIS A 268 -13.84 -23.11 -2.43
CA HIS A 268 -14.20 -23.93 -1.25
C HIS A 268 -14.23 -25.44 -1.52
N ALA A 269 -14.43 -25.86 -2.78
CA ALA A 269 -14.27 -27.25 -3.17
C ALA A 269 -12.82 -27.72 -3.05
N ASP A 270 -11.85 -26.86 -3.39
CA ASP A 270 -10.42 -27.15 -3.27
C ASP A 270 -10.00 -27.23 -1.80
N ILE A 271 -10.57 -26.37 -0.94
CA ILE A 271 -10.37 -26.42 0.52
C ILE A 271 -10.84 -27.76 1.08
N LEU A 272 -12.05 -28.19 0.70
CA LEU A 272 -12.64 -29.42 1.19
C LEU A 272 -11.90 -30.68 0.70
N ASP A 273 -11.40 -30.64 -0.53
CA ASP A 273 -10.58 -31.71 -1.12
C ASP A 273 -9.29 -31.99 -0.33
N GLN A 274 -8.72 -30.98 0.34
CA GLN A 274 -7.54 -31.18 1.19
C GLN A 274 -7.84 -32.05 2.42
N VAL A 275 -9.07 -31.96 2.96
CA VAL A 275 -9.49 -32.72 4.14
C VAL A 275 -9.84 -34.16 3.77
N THR A 276 -10.46 -34.37 2.60
CA THR A 276 -10.91 -35.71 2.16
C THR A 276 -9.78 -36.59 1.63
N ARG A 277 -8.62 -36.01 1.28
CA ARG A 277 -7.45 -36.72 0.73
C ARG A 277 -6.40 -37.10 1.78
N GLU A 278 -6.57 -36.77 3.05
CA GLU A 278 -5.61 -37.20 4.09
C GLU A 278 -5.61 -38.74 4.23
N PRO A 279 -4.43 -39.40 4.14
CA PRO A 279 -4.33 -40.86 4.21
C PRO A 279 -4.56 -41.32 5.66
N GLY A 280 -5.74 -41.88 5.93
CA GLY A 280 -6.06 -42.42 7.27
C GLY A 280 -7.48 -42.95 7.49
N ARG A 281 -8.36 -42.95 6.48
CA ARG A 281 -9.69 -43.56 6.56
C ARG A 281 -9.94 -44.47 5.34
N ALA A 282 -9.51 -45.72 5.47
CA ALA A 282 -9.98 -46.89 4.75
C ALA A 282 -10.11 -48.03 5.76
#